data_AF-A0A392S462-F1
#
_entry.id   AF-A0A392S462-F1
#
_cell.length_a   1.000
_cell.length_b   1.000
_cell.length_c   1.000
_cell.angle_alpha   90.00
_cell.angle_beta   90.00
_cell.angle_gamma   90.00
#
_symmetry.space_group_name_H-M   'P 1'
#
loop_
_entity.id
_entity.type
_entity.pdbx_description
1 polymer ?
#
loop_
_entity_poly.entity_id
_entity_poly.type
_entity_poly.pdbx_seq_one_letter_code
_entity_poly.pdbx_strand_id
1 'polypeptide(L)'
;TLESQNAEYSVKVTFLELYNEEITDLLAPEELSKVSLEEKQKKQLPLMEDGKGGVLVRGLEEEIVTCASEIYTLLERGSSKRRTAETLLNKQS
;
A
#
# COMPACT_ATOMS: atom_id res chain seq x y z
N THR A 1 -25.15 9.24 9.02
CA THR A 1 -23.70 8.98 8.90
C THR A 1 -23.14 8.62 10.27
N LEU A 2 -21.88 8.19 10.40
CA LEU A 2 -21.23 7.99 11.71
C LEU A 2 -21.35 9.25 12.59
N GLU A 3 -21.30 10.43 11.96
CA GLU A 3 -21.53 11.74 12.59
C GLU A 3 -22.90 11.86 13.26
N SER A 4 -23.97 11.33 12.66
CA SER A 4 -25.33 11.40 13.24
C SER A 4 -25.52 10.48 14.45
N GLN A 5 -24.57 9.57 14.69
CA GLN A 5 -24.58 8.65 15.84
C GLN A 5 -23.66 9.11 16.97
N ASN A 6 -22.98 10.26 16.82
CA ASN A 6 -21.99 10.79 17.77
C ASN A 6 -20.92 9.75 18.15
N ALA A 7 -20.58 8.88 17.19
CA ALA A 7 -19.59 7.82 17.35
C ALA A 7 -18.19 8.36 17.01
N GLU A 8 -17.19 7.95 17.78
CA GLU A 8 -15.79 8.21 17.46
C GLU A 8 -15.33 7.26 16.35
N TYR A 9 -14.64 7.79 15.34
CA TYR A 9 -14.12 7.02 14.22
C TYR A 9 -12.71 7.47 13.87
N SER A 10 -11.91 6.53 13.38
CA SER A 10 -10.61 6.79 12.76
C SER A 10 -10.53 6.03 11.45
N VAL A 11 -9.92 6.64 10.43
CA VAL A 11 -9.71 6.02 9.14
C VAL A 11 -8.21 5.79 8.98
N LYS A 12 -7.84 4.56 8.64
CA LYS A 12 -6.49 4.17 8.29
C LYS A 12 -6.45 3.70 6.85
N VAL A 13 -5.38 4.04 6.15
CA VAL A 13 -5.18 3.69 4.75
C VAL A 13 -3.89 2.89 4.63
N THR A 14 -3.99 1.75 3.96
CA THR A 14 -2.85 0.97 3.46
C THR A 14 -2.93 0.94 1.93
N PHE A 15 -1.80 0.94 1.24
CA PHE A 15 -1.77 0.85 -0.21
C PHE A 15 -0.59 -0.01 -0.66
N LEU A 16 -0.89 -1.09 -1.38
CA LEU A 16 0.11 -2.05 -1.87
C LEU A 16 -0.09 -2.36 -3.35
N GLU A 17 0.99 -2.79 -3.98
CA GLU A 17 0.99 -3.39 -5.31
C GLU A 17 1.32 -4.88 -5.19
N LEU A 18 0.60 -5.71 -5.96
CA LEU A 18 0.96 -7.10 -6.22
C LEU A 18 1.36 -7.19 -7.70
N TYR A 19 2.64 -7.36 -7.96
CA TYR A 19 3.19 -7.44 -9.32
C TYR A 19 4.12 -8.65 -9.42
N ASN A 20 3.87 -9.55 -10.38
CA ASN A 20 4.67 -10.77 -10.57
C ASN A 20 4.87 -11.57 -9.27
N GLU A 21 3.78 -11.75 -8.51
CA GLU A 21 3.76 -12.44 -7.21
C GLU A 21 4.63 -11.79 -6.11
N GLU A 22 5.14 -10.58 -6.35
CA GLU A 22 5.86 -9.76 -5.37
C GLU A 22 4.93 -8.68 -4.81
N ILE A 23 4.81 -8.63 -3.47
CA ILE A 23 4.07 -7.56 -2.78
C ILE A 23 5.02 -6.41 -2.49
N THR A 24 4.60 -5.19 -2.87
CA THR A 24 5.30 -3.95 -2.56
C THR A 24 4.36 -3.00 -1.82
N ASP A 25 4.82 -2.47 -0.68
CA ASP A 25 4.12 -1.38 0.01
C ASP A 25 4.36 -0.04 -0.73
N LEU A 26 3.28 0.61 -1.17
CA LEU A 26 3.32 1.87 -1.91
C LEU A 26 3.33 3.09 -0.99
N LEU A 27 2.99 2.94 0.30
CA LEU A 27 3.06 4.02 1.28
C LEU A 27 4.40 4.04 2.03
N ALA A 28 5.17 2.94 1.97
CA ALA A 28 6.50 2.85 2.60
C ALA A 28 7.40 4.08 2.33
N PRO A 29 8.14 4.57 3.35
CA PRO A 29 9.07 5.70 3.20
C PRO A 29 10.10 5.52 2.07
N GLU A 30 10.52 6.62 1.44
CA GLU A 30 11.48 6.58 0.32
C GLU A 30 12.86 6.02 0.68
N GLU A 31 13.32 6.17 1.92
CA GLU A 31 14.59 5.53 2.34
C GLU A 31 14.51 4.01 2.27
N LEU A 32 13.32 3.44 2.41
CA LEU A 32 13.08 2.01 2.29
C LEU A 32 12.91 1.54 0.83
N SER A 33 12.71 2.45 -0.12
CA SER A 33 12.64 2.08 -1.54
C SER A 33 14.02 2.00 -2.21
N LYS A 34 15.03 2.67 -1.62
CA LYS A 34 16.43 2.78 -2.10
C LYS A 34 17.40 1.76 -1.50
N VAL A 35 16.95 0.95 -0.54
CA VAL A 35 17.77 -0.14 0.01
C VAL A 35 18.08 -1.20 -1.05
N SER A 36 19.22 -1.86 -0.87
CA SER A 36 19.74 -2.88 -1.78
C SER A 36 18.72 -4.01 -2.01
N LEU A 37 18.83 -4.72 -3.14
CA LEU A 37 17.97 -5.89 -3.45
C LEU A 37 18.00 -6.93 -2.32
N GLU A 38 19.13 -7.08 -1.65
CA GLU A 38 19.33 -7.99 -0.52
C GLU A 38 18.54 -7.55 0.73
N GLU A 39 18.46 -6.24 0.98
CA GLU A 39 17.68 -5.67 2.08
C GLU A 39 16.18 -5.65 1.77
N LYS A 40 15.78 -5.51 0.50
CA LYS A 40 14.39 -5.71 0.06
C LYS A 40 13.93 -7.14 0.30
N GLN A 41 14.76 -8.14 0.00
CA GLN A 41 14.44 -9.55 0.28
C GLN A 41 14.29 -9.82 1.79
N LYS A 42 15.05 -9.14 2.65
CA LYS A 42 14.87 -9.24 4.11
C LYS A 42 13.58 -8.57 4.62
N LYS A 43 12.98 -7.67 3.83
CA LYS A 43 11.73 -6.95 4.14
C LYS A 43 10.55 -7.45 3.32
N GLN A 44 10.56 -8.71 2.90
CA GLN A 44 9.38 -9.33 2.30
C GLN A 44 8.18 -9.21 3.25
N LEU A 45 7.06 -8.74 2.70
CA LEU A 45 5.79 -8.60 3.43
C LEU A 45 5.14 -9.98 3.50
N PRO A 46 5.12 -10.65 4.68
CA PRO A 46 4.65 -12.02 4.75
C PRO A 46 3.14 -12.08 4.58
N LEU A 47 2.71 -12.98 3.69
CA LEU A 47 1.33 -13.43 3.55
C LEU A 47 1.05 -14.50 4.60
N MET A 48 -0.05 -14.34 5.31
CA MET A 48 -0.49 -15.26 6.36
C MET A 48 -1.98 -15.53 6.22
N GLU A 49 -2.44 -16.70 6.65
CA GLU A 49 -3.87 -16.91 6.85
C GLU A 49 -4.31 -16.16 8.10
N ASP A 50 -5.42 -15.41 8.01
CA ASP A 50 -6.16 -15.08 9.22
C ASP A 50 -6.82 -16.38 9.72
N GLY A 51 -6.93 -16.58 11.03
CA GLY A 51 -7.48 -17.83 11.60
C GLY A 51 -8.96 -18.11 11.26
N LYS A 52 -9.54 -17.39 10.29
CA LYS A 52 -10.89 -17.53 9.75
C LYS A 52 -10.89 -17.88 8.26
N GLY A 53 -9.72 -18.21 7.68
CA GLY A 53 -9.57 -18.59 6.27
C GLY A 53 -9.43 -17.41 5.30
N GLY A 54 -9.26 -16.19 5.82
CA GLY A 54 -8.85 -15.03 5.02
C GLY A 54 -7.32 -14.94 4.90
N VAL A 55 -6.84 -13.95 4.15
CA VAL A 55 -5.40 -13.70 3.97
C VAL A 55 -5.07 -12.32 4.54
N LEU A 56 -3.96 -12.25 5.27
CA LEU A 56 -3.41 -11.03 5.87
C LEU A 56 -1.98 -10.81 5.40
N VAL A 57 -1.68 -9.59 4.98
CA VAL A 57 -0.32 -9.11 4.73
C VAL A 57 0.14 -8.34 5.96
N ARG A 58 1.24 -8.74 6.59
CA ARG A 58 1.80 -8.00 7.75
C ARG A 58 2.90 -7.03 7.33
N GLY A 59 3.08 -5.98 8.12
CA GLY A 59 4.18 -5.02 7.98
C GLY A 59 3.95 -3.93 6.94
N LEU A 60 2.71 -3.78 6.45
CA LEU A 60 2.30 -2.65 5.63
C LEU A 60 2.23 -1.37 6.47
N GLU A 61 2.64 -0.26 5.88
CA GLU A 61 2.47 1.08 6.42
C GLU A 61 0.99 1.46 6.47
N GLU A 62 0.54 1.93 7.63
CA GLU A 62 -0.83 2.43 7.86
C GLU A 62 -0.79 3.92 8.12
N GLU A 63 -1.40 4.73 7.25
CA GLU A 63 -1.52 6.18 7.49
C GLU A 63 -2.93 6.54 7.95
N ILE A 64 -3.03 7.27 9.05
CA ILE A 64 -4.29 7.79 9.57
C ILE A 64 -4.65 9.04 8.76
N VAL A 65 -5.90 9.09 8.28
CA VAL A 65 -6.45 10.22 7.54
C VAL A 65 -7.65 10.81 8.26
N THR A 66 -7.78 12.14 8.16
CA THR A 66 -8.87 12.91 8.77
C THR A 66 -9.81 13.51 7.73
N CYS A 67 -9.38 13.59 6.47
CA CYS A 67 -10.20 14.13 5.39
C CYS A 67 -9.94 13.44 4.04
N ALA A 68 -10.88 13.59 3.10
CA ALA A 68 -10.77 12.99 1.78
C ALA A 68 -9.54 13.51 0.99
N SER A 69 -9.14 14.77 1.18
CA SER A 69 -7.98 15.34 0.50
C SER A 69 -6.69 14.60 0.83
N GLU A 70 -6.52 14.13 2.07
CA GLU A 70 -5.35 13.36 2.48
C GLU A 70 -5.30 12.01 1.76
N ILE A 71 -6.46 11.36 1.57
CA ILE A 71 -6.57 10.11 0.81
C ILE A 71 -6.09 10.31 -0.62
N TYR A 72 -6.53 11.38 -1.30
CA TYR A 72 -6.10 11.66 -2.68
C TYR A 72 -4.59 11.88 -2.77
N THR A 73 -4.00 12.60 -1.80
CA THR A 73 -2.54 12.79 -1.73
C THR A 73 -1.81 11.46 -1.54
N LEU A 74 -2.31 10.57 -0.69
CA LEU A 74 -1.73 9.24 -0.47
C LEU A 74 -1.82 8.37 -1.73
N LEU A 75 -2.94 8.42 -2.44
CA LEU A 75 -3.14 7.70 -3.70
C LEU A 75 -2.19 8.20 -4.79
N GLU A 76 -2.01 9.52 -4.93
CA GLU A 76 -1.07 10.10 -5.89
C GLU A 76 0.37 9.67 -5.57
N ARG A 77 0.78 9.80 -4.30
CA ARG A 77 2.12 9.39 -3.83
C ARG A 77 2.36 7.89 -3.98
N GLY A 78 1.36 7.05 -3.72
CA GLY A 78 1.48 5.60 -3.93
C GLY A 78 1.52 5.23 -5.41
N SER A 79 0.73 5.92 -6.23
CA SER A 79 0.67 5.69 -7.69
C SER A 79 1.98 6.02 -8.39
N SER A 80 2.71 7.04 -7.93
CA SER A 80 4.02 7.39 -8.49
C SER A 80 5.11 6.35 -8.21
N LYS A 81 4.95 5.54 -7.14
CA LYS A 81 5.87 4.43 -6.79
C LYS A 81 5.49 3.11 -7.46
N ARG A 82 4.28 3.01 -8.00
CA ARG A 82 3.76 1.80 -8.64
C ARG A 82 4.63 1.42 -9.85
N ARG A 83 5.03 0.16 -9.97
CA ARG A 83 5.83 -0.27 -11.13
C ARG A 83 4.97 -0.22 -12.39
N THR A 84 5.18 0.77 -13.25
CA THR A 84 4.71 0.73 -14.63
C THR A 84 5.70 -0.07 -15.45
N ALA A 85 5.56 -1.39 -15.51
CA ALA A 85 6.29 -2.17 -16.50
C ALA A 85 5.83 -1.73 -17.90
N GLU A 86 6.72 -1.10 -18.66
CA GLU A 86 6.52 -0.89 -20.10
C GLU A 86 6.61 -2.26 -20.80
N THR A 87 5.50 -2.97 -20.92
CA THR A 87 5.38 -3.93 -22.03
C THR A 87 5.15 -3.12 -23.31
N LEU A 88 5.74 -3.54 -24.43
CA LEU A 88 5.63 -2.86 -25.74
C LEU A 88 4.19 -2.54 -26.18
N LEU A 89 3.20 -3.16 -25.55
CA LEU A 89 1.77 -2.99 -25.80
C LEU A 89 1.14 -1.76 -25.11
N ASN A 90 1.74 -1.22 -24.06
CA ASN A 90 1.18 -0.10 -23.28
C ASN A 90 1.60 1.30 -23.79
N LYS A 91 2.44 1.40 -24.84
CA LYS A 91 2.95 2.67 -25.39
C LYS A 91 1.99 3.41 -26.34
N GLN A 92 0.84 2.84 -26.66
CA GLN A 92 -0.13 3.43 -27.61
C GLN A 92 -1.49 3.81 -27.00
N SER A 93 -1.60 3.97 -25.68
CA SER A 93 -2.80 4.51 -25.04
C SER A 93 -2.60 5.93 -24.53
#